data_AF-A0A1D6MF74-F1
#
_entry.id   AF-A0A1D6MF74-F1
#
_cell.length_a   1.000
_cell.length_b   1.000
_cell.length_c   1.000
_cell.angle_alpha   90.00
_cell.angle_beta   90.00
_cell.angle_gamma   90.00
#
_symmetry.space_group_name_H-M   'P 1'
#
loop_
_entity.id
_entity.type
_entity.pdbx_description
1 polymer ?
#
loop_
_entity_poly.entity_id
_entity_poly.type
_entity_poly.pdbx_seq_one_letter_code
_entity_poly.pdbx_strand_id
1 'polypeptide(L)'
;MLPLRRPDLFKGGLLKPCRGILLFGPPGTGKTMLAKAIANEAQASFINVSMSTITSKWFGEDEKNVRALFTLAAKVSPTIIFVDEVDSMLGQRNRAGEHEAMRKIKNEFMTHWDGLLSRSDQRILVLAATNRPFDLDEAIIRRFERRIMVGLPSMESRELIMRRLLSKEKVDERLNFKELATMTEGYSGSDLKNLCTTAAYRPVRELIQKERKKELEKLKREKGETPSDLPKKKEETITLRPLSMTDLKEAKNQVAASFASEGVCMSELRQWNELYGEGGSRKKEQLTYFL
;
A
#
# COMPACT_ATOMS: atom_id res chain seq x y z
N MET A 1 9.24 1.10 -16.35
CA MET A 1 9.99 -0.17 -16.32
C MET A 1 11.00 -0.30 -17.47
N LEU A 2 10.60 -0.07 -18.72
CA LEU A 2 11.48 -0.19 -19.90
C LEU A 2 12.85 0.53 -19.76
N PRO A 3 12.93 1.75 -19.19
CA PRO A 3 14.22 2.41 -19.07
C PRO A 3 15.16 1.82 -18.00
N LEU A 4 14.63 1.07 -17.03
CA LEU A 4 15.46 0.37 -16.05
C LEU A 4 16.09 -0.89 -16.65
N ARG A 5 15.34 -1.62 -17.50
CA ARG A 5 15.78 -2.88 -18.13
C ARG A 5 16.59 -2.67 -19.41
N ARG A 6 16.25 -1.66 -20.22
CA ARG A 6 16.85 -1.39 -21.53
C ARG A 6 17.34 0.07 -21.63
N PRO A 7 18.37 0.46 -20.86
CA PRO A 7 18.89 1.83 -20.89
C PRO A 7 19.51 2.20 -22.25
N ASP A 8 19.88 1.20 -23.06
CA ASP A 8 20.38 1.36 -24.43
C ASP A 8 19.42 2.13 -25.34
N LEU A 9 18.11 1.99 -25.11
CA LEU A 9 17.07 2.63 -25.92
C LEU A 9 16.80 4.09 -25.53
N PHE A 10 17.32 4.57 -24.39
CA PHE A 10 16.98 5.86 -23.78
C PHE A 10 18.18 6.83 -23.69
N LYS A 11 19.09 6.76 -24.67
CA LYS A 11 20.31 7.59 -24.75
C LYS A 11 20.11 8.95 -25.45
N GLY A 12 18.93 9.20 -26.04
CA GLY A 12 18.62 10.44 -26.75
C GLY A 12 18.18 11.59 -25.83
N GLY A 13 18.21 12.83 -26.33
CA GLY A 13 17.84 14.02 -25.55
C GLY A 13 16.37 14.09 -25.14
N LEU A 14 15.45 13.65 -26.01
CA LEU A 14 14.00 13.65 -25.76
C LEU A 14 13.51 12.36 -25.08
N LEU A 15 14.20 11.24 -25.28
CA LEU A 15 13.88 9.94 -24.70
C LEU A 15 14.50 9.79 -23.30
N LYS A 16 14.50 10.85 -22.49
CA LYS A 16 14.99 10.75 -21.12
C LYS A 16 14.01 9.93 -20.28
N PRO A 17 14.52 9.00 -19.45
CA PRO A 17 13.66 8.22 -18.58
C PRO A 17 13.01 9.11 -17.52
N CYS A 18 11.72 8.91 -17.30
CA CYS A 18 11.01 9.53 -16.20
C CYS A 18 11.65 9.15 -14.86
N ARG A 19 12.00 10.16 -14.06
CA ARG A 19 12.72 9.99 -12.79
C ARG A 19 11.82 10.12 -11.56
N GLY A 20 10.58 10.56 -11.73
CA GLY A 20 9.65 10.84 -10.64
C GLY A 20 8.23 10.34 -10.95
N ILE A 21 7.74 9.40 -10.15
CA ILE A 21 6.36 8.91 -10.22
C ILE A 21 5.69 9.11 -8.85
N LEU A 22 4.51 9.74 -8.83
CA LEU A 22 3.68 9.86 -7.65
C LEU A 22 2.47 8.94 -7.76
N LEU A 23 2.30 8.06 -6.77
CA LEU A 23 1.10 7.27 -6.54
C LEU A 23 0.24 7.97 -5.49
N PHE A 24 -0.99 8.31 -5.81
CA PHE A 24 -1.89 8.95 -4.84
C PHE A 24 -3.28 8.33 -4.88
N GLY A 25 -4.04 8.45 -3.81
CA GLY A 25 -5.39 7.90 -3.73
C GLY A 25 -5.75 7.48 -2.31
N PRO A 26 -6.94 6.89 -2.10
CA PRO A 26 -7.41 6.55 -0.77
C PRO A 26 -6.48 5.55 -0.06
N PRO A 27 -6.45 5.55 1.29
CA PRO A 27 -5.69 4.58 2.06
C PRO A 27 -6.17 3.15 1.78
N GLY A 28 -5.28 2.17 1.97
CA GLY A 28 -5.63 0.75 1.82
C GLY A 28 -5.81 0.25 0.38
N THR A 29 -5.50 1.05 -0.65
CA THR A 29 -5.51 0.61 -2.06
C THR A 29 -4.22 -0.06 -2.53
N GLY A 30 -3.26 -0.28 -1.63
CA GLY A 30 -2.05 -1.04 -1.94
C GLY A 30 -0.97 -0.27 -2.69
N LYS A 31 -0.89 1.06 -2.58
CA LYS A 31 0.17 1.89 -3.19
C LYS A 31 1.59 1.39 -2.86
N THR A 32 1.87 1.11 -1.58
CA THR A 32 3.15 0.54 -1.13
C THR A 32 3.39 -0.87 -1.67
N MET A 33 2.33 -1.68 -1.84
CA MET A 33 2.44 -3.02 -2.44
C MET A 33 2.72 -2.94 -3.94
N LEU A 34 2.09 -2.00 -4.65
CA LEU A 34 2.31 -1.72 -6.05
C LEU A 34 3.77 -1.28 -6.30
N ALA A 35 4.29 -0.40 -5.45
CA ALA A 35 5.69 0.02 -5.49
C ALA A 35 6.68 -1.16 -5.40
N LYS A 36 6.46 -2.07 -4.44
CA LYS A 36 7.26 -3.29 -4.29
C LYS A 36 7.12 -4.23 -5.49
N ALA A 37 5.92 -4.39 -6.03
CA ALA A 37 5.68 -5.19 -7.21
C ALA A 37 6.43 -4.64 -8.44
N ILE A 38 6.42 -3.32 -8.63
CA ILE A 38 7.17 -2.65 -9.70
C ILE A 38 8.68 -2.88 -9.55
N ALA A 39 9.21 -2.81 -8.33
CA ALA A 39 10.63 -3.05 -8.09
C ALA A 39 11.05 -4.49 -8.40
N ASN A 40 10.25 -5.46 -7.97
CA ASN A 40 10.48 -6.87 -8.26
C ASN A 40 10.42 -7.15 -9.78
N GLU A 41 9.40 -6.63 -10.47
CA GLU A 41 9.24 -6.81 -11.92
C GLU A 41 10.36 -6.12 -12.72
N ALA A 42 10.83 -4.97 -12.24
CA ALA A 42 11.95 -4.25 -12.84
C ALA A 42 13.32 -4.84 -12.49
N GLN A 43 13.40 -5.85 -11.61
CA GLN A 43 14.64 -6.39 -11.05
C GLN A 43 15.57 -5.30 -10.51
N ALA A 44 14.97 -4.30 -9.83
CA ALA A 44 15.68 -3.16 -9.27
C ALA A 44 15.73 -3.26 -7.74
N SER A 45 16.83 -2.77 -7.14
CA SER A 45 16.91 -2.63 -5.68
C SER A 45 15.81 -1.69 -5.19
N PHE A 46 15.16 -2.04 -4.08
CA PHE A 46 14.08 -1.25 -3.49
C PHE A 46 14.55 -0.65 -2.18
N ILE A 47 14.63 0.67 -2.10
CA ILE A 47 14.97 1.39 -0.87
C ILE A 47 13.73 2.10 -0.39
N ASN A 48 13.18 1.65 0.74
CA ASN A 48 12.06 2.32 1.39
C ASN A 48 12.57 3.43 2.30
N VAL A 49 12.03 4.62 2.14
CA VAL A 49 12.43 5.83 2.86
C VAL A 49 11.21 6.37 3.58
N SER A 50 11.31 6.44 4.90
CA SER A 50 10.36 7.12 5.77
C SER A 50 11.02 8.32 6.44
N MET A 51 10.23 9.27 6.92
CA MET A 51 10.75 10.42 7.69
C MET A 51 11.61 9.96 8.87
N SER A 52 11.17 8.92 9.59
CA SER A 52 11.90 8.33 10.71
C SER A 52 13.26 7.73 10.34
N THR A 53 13.46 7.35 9.07
CA THR A 53 14.75 6.81 8.59
C THR A 53 15.75 7.93 8.33
N ILE A 54 15.27 9.14 8.02
CA ILE A 54 16.13 10.29 7.70
C ILE A 54 16.43 11.13 8.95
N THR A 55 15.44 11.31 9.83
CA THR A 55 15.60 12.10 11.06
C THR A 55 16.42 11.35 12.09
N SER A 56 17.55 11.93 12.46
CA SER A 56 18.33 11.58 13.64
C SER A 56 17.98 12.53 14.80
N LYS A 57 18.37 12.15 16.02
CA LYS A 57 18.30 13.06 17.18
C LYS A 57 19.43 14.11 17.18
N TRP A 58 20.38 14.00 16.25
CA TRP A 58 21.62 14.77 16.24
C TRP A 58 21.60 15.83 15.14
N PHE A 59 21.77 17.09 15.53
CA PHE A 59 21.70 18.22 14.61
C PHE A 59 22.78 18.10 13.51
N GLY A 60 22.36 18.07 12.24
CA GLY A 60 23.25 18.03 11.07
C GLY A 60 23.63 16.64 10.54
N GLU A 61 23.17 15.54 11.16
CA GLU A 61 23.29 14.20 10.57
C GLU A 61 22.26 13.93 9.48
N ASP A 62 21.12 14.64 9.52
CA ASP A 62 20.00 14.38 8.60
C ASP A 62 20.35 14.66 7.14
N GLU A 63 21.13 15.70 6.86
CA GLU A 63 21.63 16.02 5.50
C GLU A 63 22.61 14.94 5.00
N LYS A 64 23.47 14.43 5.89
CA LYS A 64 24.39 13.34 5.58
C LYS A 64 23.63 12.06 5.26
N ASN A 65 22.53 11.79 5.96
CA ASN A 65 21.67 10.64 5.69
C ASN A 65 21.03 10.71 4.30
N VAL A 66 20.52 11.88 3.91
CA VAL A 66 19.99 12.09 2.55
C VAL A 66 21.08 11.87 1.50
N ARG A 67 22.27 12.43 1.70
CA ARG A 67 23.40 12.23 0.78
C ARG A 67 23.83 10.77 0.69
N ALA A 68 23.90 10.09 1.83
CA ALA A 68 24.25 8.68 1.92
C ALA A 68 23.20 7.82 1.20
N LEU A 69 21.92 8.11 1.34
CA LEU A 69 20.81 7.45 0.65
C LEU A 69 21.01 7.48 -0.87
N PHE A 70 21.21 8.66 -1.46
CA PHE A 70 21.42 8.77 -2.91
C PHE A 70 22.74 8.14 -3.37
N THR A 71 23.79 8.21 -2.54
CA THR A 71 25.07 7.55 -2.81
C THR A 71 24.93 6.03 -2.83
N LEU A 72 24.17 5.46 -1.89
CA LEU A 72 23.87 4.03 -1.85
C LEU A 72 23.03 3.61 -3.06
N ALA A 73 21.97 4.37 -3.36
CA ALA A 73 21.12 4.11 -4.53
C ALA A 73 21.90 4.16 -5.86
N ALA A 74 22.89 5.05 -5.97
CA ALA A 74 23.76 5.08 -7.14
C ALA A 74 24.67 3.84 -7.23
N LYS A 75 25.21 3.36 -6.10
CA LYS A 75 26.07 2.16 -6.05
C LYS A 75 25.32 0.86 -6.36
N VAL A 76 24.06 0.76 -5.95
CA VAL A 76 23.21 -0.44 -6.14
C VAL A 76 22.28 -0.32 -7.36
N SER A 77 22.61 0.56 -8.31
CA SER A 77 21.80 0.81 -9.50
C SER A 77 21.65 -0.44 -10.39
N PRO A 78 20.44 -0.78 -10.89
CA PRO A 78 19.21 0.00 -10.90
C PRO A 78 18.45 -0.02 -9.56
N THR A 79 17.92 1.14 -9.15
CA THR A 79 17.27 1.29 -7.84
C THR A 79 15.99 2.12 -7.93
N ILE A 80 14.98 1.71 -7.15
CA ILE A 80 13.77 2.47 -6.87
C ILE A 80 13.84 2.97 -5.44
N ILE A 81 13.87 4.29 -5.28
CA ILE A 81 13.73 4.96 -3.99
C ILE A 81 12.24 5.18 -3.78
N PHE A 82 11.66 4.52 -2.78
CA PHE A 82 10.25 4.65 -2.43
C PHE A 82 10.06 5.54 -1.22
N VAL A 83 9.32 6.63 -1.37
CA VAL A 83 8.96 7.55 -0.28
C VAL A 83 7.48 7.36 0.06
N ASP A 84 7.19 6.67 1.16
CA ASP A 84 5.82 6.54 1.65
C ASP A 84 5.40 7.78 2.43
N GLU A 85 4.11 8.09 2.42
CA GLU A 85 3.54 9.29 3.08
C GLU A 85 4.34 10.55 2.77
N VAL A 86 4.59 10.80 1.47
CA VAL A 86 5.46 11.90 1.02
C VAL A 86 4.98 13.27 1.47
N ASP A 87 3.69 13.43 1.78
CA ASP A 87 3.11 14.61 2.41
C ASP A 87 3.68 14.92 3.80
N SER A 88 4.12 13.91 4.55
CA SER A 88 4.76 14.08 5.85
C SER A 88 6.19 14.62 5.76
N MET A 89 6.94 14.21 4.73
CA MET A 89 8.34 14.60 4.51
C MET A 89 8.46 15.87 3.64
N LEU A 90 7.56 16.02 2.67
CA LEU A 90 7.63 17.02 1.61
C LEU A 90 6.41 17.96 1.60
N GLY A 91 5.58 17.98 2.64
CA GLY A 91 4.38 18.82 2.73
C GLY A 91 4.60 20.33 2.61
N GLN A 92 3.51 21.09 2.57
CA GLN A 92 3.52 22.56 2.43
C GLN A 92 4.35 23.25 3.53
N ARG A 93 5.16 24.23 3.10
CA ARG A 93 6.13 25.01 3.91
C ARG A 93 5.52 25.89 5.02
N ASN A 94 4.19 25.99 5.07
CA ASN A 94 3.45 26.99 5.85
C ASN A 94 2.74 26.43 7.09
N ARG A 95 2.99 25.18 7.51
CA ARG A 95 2.53 24.75 8.84
C ARG A 95 3.32 25.55 9.89
N ALA A 96 2.64 26.44 10.61
CA ALA A 96 3.22 27.16 11.74
C ALA A 96 3.79 26.12 12.74
N GLY A 97 5.11 26.07 12.87
CA GLY A 97 5.83 25.04 13.64
C GLY A 97 6.69 24.08 12.82
N GLU A 98 6.83 24.25 11.50
CA GLU A 98 7.78 23.47 10.71
C GLU A 98 9.21 23.72 11.21
N HIS A 99 9.82 22.68 11.79
CA HIS A 99 11.17 22.73 12.35
C HIS A 99 12.18 23.06 11.23
N GLU A 100 13.11 23.99 11.47
CA GLU A 100 14.10 24.43 10.47
C GLU A 100 14.88 23.24 9.86
N ALA A 101 15.10 22.18 10.64
CA ALA A 101 15.72 20.94 10.17
C ALA A 101 14.92 20.24 9.06
N MET A 102 13.59 20.22 9.14
CA MET A 102 12.72 19.64 8.11
C MET A 102 12.90 20.34 6.76
N ARG A 103 13.01 21.68 6.79
CA ARG A 103 13.26 22.47 5.57
C ARG A 103 14.61 22.15 4.96
N LYS A 104 15.66 21.97 5.78
CA LYS A 104 17.00 21.60 5.32
C LYS A 104 17.00 20.21 4.67
N ILE A 105 16.37 19.21 5.31
CA ILE A 105 16.23 17.86 4.76
C ILE A 105 15.51 17.88 3.41
N LYS A 106 14.39 18.61 3.32
CA LYS A 106 13.62 18.76 2.08
C LYS A 106 14.48 19.39 0.97
N ASN A 107 15.22 20.44 1.27
CA ASN A 107 16.09 21.11 0.29
C ASN A 107 17.24 20.20 -0.18
N GLU A 108 17.88 19.47 0.74
CA GLU A 108 18.97 18.53 0.40
C GLU A 108 18.44 17.37 -0.47
N PHE A 109 17.28 16.81 -0.12
CA PHE A 109 16.64 15.74 -0.90
C PHE A 109 16.34 16.20 -2.33
N MET A 110 15.81 17.42 -2.47
CA MET A 110 15.44 17.99 -3.76
C MET A 110 16.68 18.33 -4.60
N THR A 111 17.74 18.83 -3.97
CA THR A 111 19.03 19.09 -4.64
C THR A 111 19.64 17.80 -5.17
N HIS A 112 19.63 16.72 -4.39
CA HIS A 112 20.12 15.43 -4.84
C HIS A 112 19.25 14.80 -5.93
N TRP A 113 17.93 14.94 -5.84
CA TRP A 113 17.01 14.47 -6.86
C TRP A 113 17.22 15.22 -8.19
N ASP A 114 17.34 16.54 -8.17
CA ASP A 114 17.63 17.33 -9.38
C ASP A 114 19.00 16.93 -9.97
N GLY A 115 19.97 16.58 -9.11
CA GLY A 115 21.25 16.01 -9.53
C GLY A 115 21.15 14.67 -10.27
N LEU A 116 20.06 13.91 -10.12
CA LEU A 116 19.82 12.70 -10.91
C LEU A 116 19.44 13.01 -12.36
N LEU A 117 18.93 14.22 -12.65
CA LEU A 117 18.55 14.62 -14.00
C LEU A 117 19.76 14.95 -14.88
N SER A 118 20.87 15.39 -14.27
CA SER A 118 22.11 15.69 -14.98
C SER A 118 22.99 14.46 -15.21
N ARG A 119 22.84 13.43 -14.38
CA ARG A 119 23.60 12.17 -14.43
C ARG A 119 22.87 11.08 -15.22
N SER A 120 23.17 10.99 -16.51
CA SER A 120 22.56 10.01 -17.43
C SER A 120 22.93 8.56 -17.14
N ASP A 121 24.01 8.32 -16.40
CA ASP A 121 24.53 7.01 -16.01
C ASP A 121 23.77 6.37 -14.83
N GLN A 122 23.12 7.19 -14.00
CA GLN A 122 22.44 6.69 -12.79
C GLN A 122 21.03 6.20 -13.13
N ARG A 123 20.74 4.91 -12.94
CA ARG A 123 19.40 4.32 -13.12
C ARG A 123 18.65 4.31 -11.79
N ILE A 124 18.26 5.50 -11.35
CA ILE A 124 17.48 5.70 -10.13
C ILE A 124 16.10 6.24 -10.53
N LEU A 125 15.06 5.69 -9.91
CA LEU A 125 13.67 6.13 -10.03
C LEU A 125 13.15 6.49 -8.64
N VAL A 126 12.62 7.69 -8.47
CA VAL A 126 11.93 8.09 -7.24
C VAL A 126 10.45 7.82 -7.41
N LEU A 127 9.91 6.95 -6.57
CA LEU A 127 8.50 6.60 -6.50
C LEU A 127 7.96 7.08 -5.15
N ALA A 128 6.91 7.87 -5.14
CA ALA A 128 6.31 8.36 -3.90
C ALA A 128 4.86 7.89 -3.77
N ALA A 129 4.40 7.73 -2.53
CA ALA A 129 3.00 7.46 -2.22
C ALA A 129 2.43 8.50 -1.25
N THR A 130 1.20 8.93 -1.48
CA THR A 130 0.46 9.79 -0.53
C THR A 130 -1.03 9.49 -0.54
N ASN A 131 -1.69 9.75 0.58
CA ASN A 131 -3.16 9.78 0.67
C ASN A 131 -3.71 11.22 0.55
N ARG A 132 -2.84 12.24 0.66
CA ARG A 132 -3.19 13.65 0.74
C ARG A 132 -2.37 14.46 -0.27
N PRO A 133 -2.61 14.31 -1.58
CA PRO A 133 -1.82 14.99 -2.60
C PRO A 133 -2.00 16.52 -2.58
N PHE A 134 -3.07 17.03 -1.96
CA PHE A 134 -3.32 18.46 -1.73
C PHE A 134 -2.38 19.10 -0.68
N ASP A 135 -1.79 18.29 0.20
CA ASP A 135 -0.80 18.75 1.19
C ASP A 135 0.61 18.93 0.58
N LEU A 136 0.80 18.58 -0.70
CA LEU A 136 2.06 18.72 -1.41
C LEU A 136 2.23 20.12 -2.02
N ASP A 137 3.44 20.66 -1.91
CA ASP A 137 3.82 21.92 -2.54
C ASP A 137 4.03 21.74 -4.07
N GLU A 138 3.72 22.77 -4.84
CA GLU A 138 3.79 22.75 -6.31
C GLU A 138 5.21 22.43 -6.81
N ALA A 139 6.24 22.90 -6.11
CA ALA A 139 7.64 22.60 -6.44
C ALA A 139 7.93 21.09 -6.48
N ILE A 140 7.28 20.32 -5.62
CA ILE A 140 7.44 18.86 -5.54
C ILE A 140 6.56 18.18 -6.57
N ILE A 141 5.32 18.66 -6.75
CA ILE A 141 4.39 18.15 -7.77
C ILE A 141 5.03 18.23 -9.17
N ARG A 142 5.81 19.28 -9.46
CA ARG A 142 6.53 19.45 -10.73
C ARG A 142 7.64 18.41 -10.97
N ARG A 143 8.25 17.85 -9.93
CA ARG A 143 9.30 16.81 -10.04
C ARG A 143 8.72 15.42 -10.26
N PHE A 144 7.46 15.22 -9.91
CA PHE A 144 6.69 14.04 -10.27
C PHE A 144 6.09 14.23 -11.67
N GLU A 145 6.86 13.87 -12.69
CA GLU A 145 6.45 13.94 -14.10
C GLU A 145 5.21 13.09 -14.39
N ARG A 146 5.09 11.94 -13.70
CA ARG A 146 3.95 11.02 -13.81
C ARG A 146 3.22 10.96 -12.48
N ARG A 147 1.90 11.15 -12.51
CA ARG A 147 1.05 11.21 -11.32
C ARG A 147 -0.15 10.29 -11.55
N ILE A 148 -0.19 9.18 -10.82
CA ILE A 148 -1.12 8.08 -11.04
C ILE A 148 -2.05 7.95 -9.85
N MET A 149 -3.35 8.07 -10.10
CA MET A 149 -4.38 7.82 -9.10
C MET A 149 -4.60 6.31 -8.93
N VAL A 150 -4.41 5.81 -7.71
CA VAL A 150 -4.71 4.43 -7.31
C VAL A 150 -6.04 4.43 -6.55
N GLY A 151 -7.12 4.30 -7.32
CA GLY A 151 -8.50 4.30 -6.81
C GLY A 151 -8.92 3.00 -6.10
N LEU A 152 -10.19 2.97 -5.68
CA LEU A 152 -10.80 1.77 -5.13
C LEU A 152 -10.90 0.66 -6.21
N PRO A 153 -10.76 -0.62 -5.83
CA PRO A 153 -10.79 -1.73 -6.79
C PRO A 153 -12.17 -1.89 -7.45
N SER A 154 -12.15 -2.19 -8.76
CA SER A 154 -13.35 -2.60 -9.52
C SER A 154 -13.90 -3.94 -9.01
N MET A 155 -15.14 -4.29 -9.37
CA MET A 155 -15.74 -5.57 -8.99
C MET A 155 -14.85 -6.78 -9.36
N GLU A 156 -14.35 -6.82 -10.59
CA GLU A 156 -13.42 -7.86 -11.06
C GLU A 156 -12.11 -7.87 -10.25
N SER A 157 -11.57 -6.69 -9.93
CA SER A 157 -10.37 -6.58 -9.11
C SER A 157 -10.61 -7.06 -7.69
N ARG A 158 -11.77 -6.78 -7.09
CA ARG A 158 -12.15 -7.28 -5.76
C ARG A 158 -12.25 -8.80 -5.75
N GLU A 159 -12.85 -9.38 -6.79
CA GLU A 159 -12.90 -10.84 -6.97
C GLU A 159 -11.50 -11.45 -6.98
N LEU A 160 -10.60 -10.93 -7.82
CA LEU A 160 -9.21 -11.38 -7.92
C LEU A 160 -8.44 -11.23 -6.60
N ILE A 161 -8.62 -10.11 -5.91
CA ILE A 161 -8.01 -9.87 -4.60
C ILE A 161 -8.47 -10.92 -3.59
N MET A 162 -9.78 -11.16 -3.49
CA MET A 162 -10.33 -12.16 -2.56
C MET A 162 -9.89 -13.58 -2.90
N ARG A 163 -9.88 -13.96 -4.19
CA ARG A 163 -9.36 -15.26 -4.63
C ARG A 163 -7.90 -15.45 -4.22
N ARG A 164 -7.07 -14.41 -4.39
CA ARG A 164 -5.66 -14.47 -3.98
C ARG A 164 -5.50 -14.52 -2.46
N LEU A 165 -6.28 -13.75 -1.70
CA LEU A 165 -6.24 -13.76 -0.24
C LEU A 165 -6.64 -15.13 0.34
N LEU A 166 -7.68 -15.75 -0.22
CA LEU A 166 -8.19 -17.05 0.23
C LEU A 166 -7.49 -18.25 -0.41
N SER A 167 -6.54 -18.04 -1.33
CA SER A 167 -5.84 -19.13 -2.05
C SER A 167 -5.04 -20.08 -1.14
N LYS A 168 -4.67 -19.63 0.06
CA LYS A 168 -3.93 -20.42 1.05
C LYS A 168 -4.83 -21.05 2.12
N GLU A 169 -6.12 -20.72 2.11
CA GLU A 169 -7.09 -21.14 3.12
C GLU A 169 -7.95 -22.30 2.60
N LYS A 170 -8.49 -23.10 3.53
CA LYS A 170 -9.49 -24.12 3.18
C LYS A 170 -10.84 -23.44 2.98
N VAL A 171 -11.23 -23.25 1.73
CA VAL A 171 -12.54 -22.69 1.35
C VAL A 171 -13.47 -23.78 0.83
N ASP A 172 -14.76 -23.61 1.09
CA ASP A 172 -15.83 -24.45 0.53
C ASP A 172 -15.87 -24.29 -1.00
N GLU A 173 -16.05 -25.39 -1.74
CA GLU A 173 -16.15 -25.39 -3.20
C GLU A 173 -17.33 -24.55 -3.70
N ARG A 174 -18.35 -24.35 -2.85
CA ARG A 174 -19.54 -23.54 -3.15
C ARG A 174 -19.31 -22.03 -3.00
N LEU A 175 -18.09 -21.58 -2.73
CA LEU A 175 -17.78 -20.17 -2.51
C LEU A 175 -17.90 -19.35 -3.81
N ASN A 176 -18.88 -18.45 -3.86
CA ASN A 176 -19.08 -17.57 -4.99
C ASN A 176 -18.38 -16.22 -4.80
N PHE A 177 -17.16 -16.10 -5.33
CA PHE A 177 -16.37 -14.86 -5.26
C PHE A 177 -17.02 -13.68 -5.99
N LYS A 178 -17.83 -13.93 -7.03
CA LYS A 178 -18.52 -12.88 -7.78
C LYS A 178 -19.61 -12.23 -6.92
N GLU A 179 -20.38 -13.05 -6.20
CA GLU A 179 -21.37 -12.55 -5.23
C GLU A 179 -20.71 -11.72 -4.12
N LEU A 180 -19.59 -12.19 -3.57
CA LEU A 180 -18.83 -11.44 -2.58
C LEU A 180 -18.36 -10.10 -3.13
N ALA A 181 -17.84 -10.07 -4.36
CA ALA A 181 -17.34 -8.85 -4.99
C ALA A 181 -18.44 -7.80 -5.21
N THR A 182 -19.67 -8.23 -5.52
CA THR A 182 -20.85 -7.37 -5.57
C THR A 182 -21.15 -6.82 -4.18
N MET A 183 -21.13 -7.67 -3.15
CA MET A 183 -21.48 -7.29 -1.79
C MET A 183 -20.46 -6.34 -1.14
N THR A 184 -19.19 -6.37 -1.55
CA THR A 184 -18.11 -5.55 -0.97
C THR A 184 -17.82 -4.30 -1.79
N GLU A 185 -18.85 -3.67 -2.36
CA GLU A 185 -18.68 -2.40 -3.07
C GLU A 185 -18.14 -1.31 -2.14
N GLY A 186 -17.21 -0.49 -2.65
CA GLY A 186 -16.54 0.56 -1.88
C GLY A 186 -15.38 0.09 -0.99
N TYR A 187 -15.13 -1.22 -0.88
CA TYR A 187 -14.06 -1.73 -0.01
C TYR A 187 -12.68 -1.47 -0.61
N SER A 188 -11.74 -1.04 0.22
CA SER A 188 -10.31 -1.00 -0.12
C SER A 188 -9.69 -2.41 -0.09
N GLY A 189 -8.48 -2.56 -0.61
CA GLY A 189 -7.74 -3.82 -0.52
C GLY A 189 -7.49 -4.25 0.93
N SER A 190 -7.25 -3.28 1.82
CA SER A 190 -7.14 -3.52 3.26
C SER A 190 -8.46 -4.00 3.88
N ASP A 191 -9.59 -3.41 3.48
CA ASP A 191 -10.90 -3.82 3.98
C ASP A 191 -11.25 -5.25 3.56
N LEU A 192 -10.96 -5.62 2.31
CA LEU A 192 -11.14 -6.99 1.81
C LEU A 192 -10.27 -7.99 2.59
N LYS A 193 -9.02 -7.60 2.92
CA LYS A 193 -8.15 -8.42 3.76
C LYS A 193 -8.72 -8.58 5.17
N ASN A 194 -9.22 -7.50 5.77
CA ASN A 194 -9.84 -7.54 7.08
C ASN A 194 -11.11 -8.41 7.08
N LEU A 195 -11.94 -8.30 6.04
CA LEU A 195 -13.12 -9.15 5.83
C LEU A 195 -12.75 -10.64 5.81
N CYS A 196 -11.78 -11.01 4.97
CA CYS A 196 -11.32 -12.40 4.87
C CYS A 196 -10.73 -12.90 6.20
N THR A 197 -9.97 -12.04 6.89
CA THR A 197 -9.37 -12.37 8.19
C THR A 197 -10.45 -12.60 9.26
N THR A 198 -11.44 -11.72 9.35
CA THR A 198 -12.58 -11.85 10.28
C THR A 198 -13.37 -13.13 10.01
N ALA A 199 -13.59 -13.48 8.74
CA ALA A 199 -14.21 -14.74 8.38
C ALA A 199 -13.36 -15.94 8.83
N ALA A 200 -12.05 -15.92 8.60
CA ALA A 200 -11.12 -16.99 8.98
C ALA A 200 -11.04 -17.23 10.50
N TYR A 201 -11.25 -16.20 11.32
CA TYR A 201 -11.30 -16.35 12.78
C TYR A 201 -12.54 -17.10 13.28
N ARG A 202 -13.60 -17.21 12.48
CA ARG A 202 -14.86 -17.79 12.95
C ARG A 202 -14.77 -19.31 13.17
N PRO A 203 -14.25 -20.14 12.23
CA PRO A 203 -13.96 -21.55 12.50
C PRO A 203 -13.10 -21.77 13.75
N VAL A 204 -12.13 -20.88 14.00
CA VAL A 204 -11.28 -20.93 15.20
C VAL A 204 -12.08 -20.68 16.47
N ARG A 205 -12.94 -19.65 16.49
CA ARG A 205 -13.82 -19.35 17.63
C ARG A 205 -14.76 -20.51 17.95
N GLU A 206 -15.33 -21.15 16.92
CA GLU A 206 -16.21 -22.31 17.08
C GLU A 206 -15.46 -23.53 17.65
N LEU A 207 -14.22 -23.76 17.23
CA LEU A 207 -13.39 -24.84 17.77
C LEU A 207 -13.13 -24.62 19.27
N ILE A 208 -12.67 -23.43 19.65
CA ILE A 208 -12.39 -23.08 21.06
C ILE A 208 -13.66 -23.23 21.91
N GLN A 209 -14.83 -22.82 21.39
CA GLN A 209 -16.10 -23.01 22.08
C GLN A 209 -16.48 -24.48 22.23
N LYS A 210 -16.21 -25.32 21.23
CA LYS A 210 -16.44 -26.78 21.31
C LYS A 210 -15.52 -27.44 22.33
N GLU A 211 -14.24 -27.08 22.35
CA GLU A 211 -13.28 -27.57 23.35
C GLU A 211 -13.72 -27.20 24.76
N ARG A 212 -14.06 -25.93 25.00
CA ARG A 212 -14.56 -25.46 26.30
C ARG A 212 -15.84 -26.17 26.74
N LYS A 213 -16.77 -26.47 25.81
CA LYS A 213 -17.98 -27.25 26.11
C LYS A 213 -17.65 -28.70 26.46
N LYS A 214 -16.77 -29.36 25.71
CA LYS A 214 -16.30 -30.72 25.99
C LYS A 214 -15.64 -30.82 27.37
N GLU A 215 -14.81 -29.85 27.75
CA GLU A 215 -14.20 -29.79 29.07
C GLU A 215 -15.24 -29.63 30.19
N LEU A 216 -16.22 -28.74 29.99
CA LEU A 216 -17.31 -28.55 30.95
C LEU A 216 -18.18 -29.81 31.11
N GLU A 217 -18.42 -30.55 30.02
CA GLU A 217 -19.14 -31.83 30.04
C GLU A 217 -18.34 -32.92 30.77
N LYS A 218 -17.01 -33.00 30.58
CA LYS A 218 -16.15 -33.91 31.34
C LYS A 218 -16.19 -33.61 32.84
N LEU A 219 -16.04 -32.34 33.22
CA LEU A 219 -16.13 -31.89 34.62
C LEU A 219 -17.49 -32.20 35.27
N LYS A 220 -18.58 -32.20 34.50
CA LYS A 220 -19.91 -32.58 34.98
C LYS A 220 -20.07 -34.10 35.17
N ARG A 221 -19.46 -34.91 34.29
CA ARG A 221 -19.45 -36.38 34.41
C ARG A 221 -18.59 -36.85 35.58
N GLU A 222 -17.42 -36.24 35.78
CA GLU A 222 -16.50 -36.54 36.88
C GLU A 222 -17.07 -36.19 38.27
N LYS A 223 -18.06 -35.29 38.36
CA LYS A 223 -18.79 -35.01 39.61
C LYS A 223 -19.92 -36.00 39.92
N GLY A 224 -20.22 -36.94 39.02
CA GLY A 224 -21.30 -37.93 39.17
C GLY A 224 -20.85 -39.40 39.28
N GLU A 225 -19.59 -39.73 38.97
CA GLU A 225 -19.09 -41.12 38.97
C GLU A 225 -17.71 -41.25 39.64
N THR A 226 -17.53 -42.34 40.39
CA THR A 226 -16.26 -42.75 41.02
C THR A 226 -15.18 -43.08 39.96
N PRO A 227 -13.89 -42.89 40.29
CA PRO A 227 -12.83 -42.80 39.29
C PRO A 227 -12.33 -44.18 38.86
N SER A 228 -12.75 -44.66 37.69
CA SER A 228 -11.98 -45.66 36.96
C SER A 228 -12.07 -45.39 35.46
N ASP A 229 -10.89 -45.35 34.84
CA ASP A 229 -10.61 -45.31 33.40
C ASP A 229 -10.61 -43.93 32.72
N LEU A 230 -9.54 -43.18 32.97
CA LEU A 230 -9.10 -42.07 32.11
C LEU A 230 -8.54 -42.63 30.78
N PRO A 231 -9.16 -42.34 29.62
CA PRO A 231 -8.57 -42.71 28.34
C PRO A 231 -7.40 -41.78 28.00
N LYS A 232 -6.31 -42.38 27.52
CA LYS A 232 -5.09 -41.70 27.08
C LYS A 232 -5.40 -40.58 26.09
N LYS A 233 -4.86 -39.37 26.33
CA LYS A 233 -4.86 -38.23 25.40
C LYS A 233 -4.30 -38.68 24.05
N LYS A 234 -5.16 -38.92 23.06
CA LYS A 234 -4.73 -38.91 21.65
C LYS A 234 -4.50 -37.46 21.28
N GLU A 235 -3.36 -37.17 20.67
CA GLU A 235 -3.12 -35.89 20.00
C GLU A 235 -4.15 -35.77 18.87
N GLU A 236 -5.30 -35.17 19.16
CA GLU A 236 -6.28 -34.83 18.14
C GLU A 236 -5.64 -33.76 17.25
N THR A 237 -5.34 -34.11 16.01
CA THR A 237 -4.94 -33.13 15.00
C THR A 237 -6.05 -32.09 14.87
N ILE A 238 -5.76 -30.85 15.22
CA ILE A 238 -6.73 -29.75 15.18
C ILE A 238 -7.09 -29.47 13.71
N THR A 239 -8.24 -29.95 13.26
CA THR A 239 -8.76 -29.69 11.92
C THR A 239 -9.84 -28.61 11.98
N LEU A 240 -9.54 -27.43 11.45
CA LEU A 240 -10.53 -26.39 11.24
C LEU A 240 -11.45 -26.76 10.08
N ARG A 241 -12.75 -26.45 10.23
CA ARG A 241 -13.72 -26.57 9.12
C ARG A 241 -13.39 -25.57 8.00
N PRO A 242 -13.76 -25.87 6.74
CA PRO A 242 -13.59 -24.91 5.65
C PRO A 242 -14.44 -23.65 5.86
N LEU A 243 -13.95 -22.55 5.27
CA LEU A 243 -14.63 -21.26 5.19
C LEU A 243 -15.81 -21.33 4.24
N SER A 244 -16.99 -20.94 4.72
CA SER A 244 -18.22 -20.94 3.93
C SER A 244 -18.66 -19.52 3.56
N MET A 245 -19.61 -19.41 2.62
CA MET A 245 -20.25 -18.13 2.27
C MET A 245 -20.92 -17.46 3.47
N THR A 246 -21.45 -18.23 4.43
CA THR A 246 -22.11 -17.67 5.62
C THR A 246 -21.12 -16.95 6.53
N ASP A 247 -19.88 -17.44 6.64
CA ASP A 247 -18.84 -16.79 7.43
C ASP A 247 -18.44 -15.44 6.86
N LEU A 248 -18.33 -15.36 5.53
CA LEU A 248 -18.00 -14.13 4.83
C LEU A 248 -19.15 -13.12 4.88
N LYS A 249 -20.40 -13.58 4.77
CA LYS A 249 -21.58 -12.72 4.96
C LYS A 249 -21.67 -12.16 6.37
N GLU A 250 -21.37 -12.96 7.39
CA GLU A 250 -21.34 -12.47 8.77
C GLU A 250 -20.14 -11.56 9.05
N ALA A 251 -18.97 -11.86 8.48
CA ALA A 251 -17.81 -10.99 8.56
C ALA A 251 -18.10 -9.62 7.93
N LYS A 252 -18.88 -9.57 6.84
CA LYS A 252 -19.32 -8.30 6.23
C LYS A 252 -20.13 -7.45 7.19
N ASN A 253 -20.95 -8.05 8.05
CA ASN A 253 -21.72 -7.31 9.05
C ASN A 253 -20.84 -6.71 10.16
N GLN A 254 -19.61 -7.20 10.32
CA GLN A 254 -18.65 -6.73 11.33
C GLN A 254 -17.61 -5.75 10.76
N VAL A 255 -17.30 -5.86 9.47
CA VAL A 255 -16.28 -5.05 8.80
C VAL A 255 -16.96 -4.05 7.88
N ALA A 256 -16.97 -2.77 8.27
CA ALA A 256 -17.42 -1.68 7.40
C ALA A 256 -16.29 -1.22 6.46
N ALA A 257 -16.66 -0.59 5.34
CA ALA A 257 -15.68 0.08 4.48
C ALA A 257 -14.99 1.20 5.26
N SER A 258 -13.64 1.22 5.25
CA SER A 258 -12.89 2.25 5.97
C SER A 258 -12.84 3.59 5.23
N PHE A 259 -13.20 3.60 3.95
CA PHE A 259 -13.22 4.80 3.12
C PHE A 259 -14.57 4.96 2.40
N ALA A 260 -15.18 6.14 2.53
CA ALA A 260 -16.44 6.44 1.84
C ALA A 260 -16.19 6.73 0.35
N SER A 261 -16.76 5.91 -0.54
CA SER A 261 -16.62 6.07 -2.00
C SER A 261 -17.22 7.38 -2.54
N GLU A 262 -18.17 7.97 -1.82
CA GLU A 262 -18.87 9.22 -2.15
C GLU A 262 -18.56 10.36 -1.17
N GLY A 263 -17.53 10.20 -0.34
CA GLY A 263 -17.14 11.23 0.62
C GLY A 263 -16.38 12.41 0.00
N VAL A 264 -16.35 13.52 0.73
CA VAL A 264 -15.60 14.76 0.37
C VAL A 264 -14.15 14.45 -0.01
N CYS A 265 -13.50 13.53 0.70
CA CYS A 265 -12.11 13.15 0.42
C CYS A 265 -11.96 12.43 -0.93
N MET A 266 -12.92 11.59 -1.36
CA MET A 266 -12.90 11.01 -2.71
C MET A 266 -13.10 12.10 -3.77
N SER A 267 -14.01 13.06 -3.55
CA SER A 267 -14.23 14.14 -4.52
C SER A 267 -13.01 15.04 -4.66
N GLU A 268 -12.33 15.37 -3.56
CA GLU A 268 -11.08 16.13 -3.57
C GLU A 268 -9.97 15.39 -4.33
N LEU A 269 -9.84 14.07 -4.12
CA LEU A 269 -8.88 13.25 -4.85
C LEU A 269 -9.17 13.20 -6.36
N ARG A 270 -10.44 13.11 -6.75
CA ARG A 270 -10.87 13.15 -8.16
C ARG A 270 -10.57 14.50 -8.79
N GLN A 271 -10.94 15.59 -8.12
CA GLN A 271 -10.67 16.96 -8.58
C GLN A 271 -9.16 17.20 -8.71
N TRP A 272 -8.37 16.75 -7.74
CA TRP A 272 -6.91 16.84 -7.84
C TRP A 272 -6.35 16.02 -9.00
N ASN A 273 -6.89 14.83 -9.26
CA ASN A 273 -6.52 14.00 -10.41
C ASN A 273 -6.88 14.68 -11.75
N GLU A 274 -8.01 15.36 -11.84
CA GLU A 274 -8.39 16.12 -13.04
C GLU A 274 -7.45 17.30 -13.31
N LEU A 275 -6.89 17.92 -12.27
CA LEU A 275 -5.96 19.04 -12.41
C LEU A 275 -4.52 18.58 -12.70
N TYR A 276 -4.04 17.57 -11.97
CA TYR A 276 -2.63 17.18 -11.94
C TYR A 276 -2.34 15.76 -12.45
N GLY A 277 -3.32 14.85 -12.47
CA GLY A 277 -3.13 13.44 -12.80
C GLY A 277 -2.72 13.15 -14.25
N GLU A 278 -2.52 11.87 -14.57
CA GLU A 278 -2.30 11.40 -15.94
C GLU A 278 -3.54 11.71 -16.82
N GLY A 279 -3.42 12.73 -17.66
CA GLY A 279 -4.50 13.17 -18.56
C GLY A 279 -5.27 14.41 -18.09
N GLY A 280 -4.83 15.06 -17.01
CA GLY A 280 -5.50 16.24 -16.45
C GLY A 280 -5.61 17.44 -17.41
N SER A 281 -6.61 18.28 -17.15
CA SER A 281 -7.05 19.40 -17.99
C SER A 281 -6.00 20.51 -18.17
N ARG A 282 -4.96 20.60 -17.34
CA ARG A 282 -3.80 21.47 -17.61
C ARG A 282 -3.04 21.11 -18.89
N LYS A 283 -3.24 19.91 -19.45
CA LYS A 283 -2.76 19.58 -20.81
C LYS A 283 -3.62 20.18 -21.93
N LYS A 284 -4.86 20.62 -21.64
CA LYS A 284 -5.84 21.10 -22.62
C LYS A 284 -5.83 22.61 -22.84
N GLU A 285 -5.10 23.40 -22.05
CA GLU A 285 -4.77 24.77 -22.43
C GLU A 285 -3.74 24.72 -23.56
N GLN A 286 -4.21 24.41 -24.77
CA GLN A 286 -3.48 24.63 -26.00
C GLN A 286 -3.11 26.11 -26.07
N LEU A 287 -1.82 26.39 -26.08
CA LEU A 287 -1.24 27.69 -26.34
C LEU A 287 -1.79 28.22 -27.68
N THR A 288 -2.76 29.14 -27.64
CA THR A 288 -3.22 29.93 -28.80
C THR A 288 -2.21 31.02 -29.17
N TYR A 289 -0.91 30.72 -29.13
CA TYR A 289 0.16 31.67 -29.48
C TYR A 289 0.69 31.49 -30.92
N PHE A 290 -0.03 30.74 -31.75
CA PHE A 290 0.20 30.69 -33.19
C PHE A 290 -1.13 30.86 -33.92
N LEU A 291 -1.59 32.10 -34.01
CA LEU A 291 -2.48 32.62 -35.06
C LEU A 291 -2.00 34.02 -35.42
#